data_AF-A0A7C6FN04-F1
#
_entry.id   AF-A0A7C6FN04-F1
#
_cell.length_a   1.000
_cell.length_b   1.000
_cell.length_c   1.000
_cell.angle_alpha   90.00
_cell.angle_beta   90.00
_cell.angle_gamma   90.00
#
_symmetry.space_group_name_H-M   'P 1'
#
loop_
_entity.id
_entity.type
_entity.pdbx_description
1 polymer ?
#
loop_
_entity_poly.entity_id
_entity_poly.type
_entity_poly.pdbx_seq_one_letter_code
_entity_poly.pdbx_strand_id
1 'polypeptide(L)'
;MKIALLSMKEKQIFRETMRIFHYSIILILIVLSISLSAYSAEKPVVFWVPLKDIPDFGAVEWGLASFTKRSLLEAEKQGAEIVVFEIDTFGGRVDAMLFIKDLIMQAPM
;
A
#
# COMPACT_ATOMS: atom_id res chain seq x y z
N MET A 1 21.52 -57.57 34.54
CA MET A 1 20.35 -56.65 34.56
C MET A 1 20.70 -55.19 34.23
N LYS A 2 21.83 -54.62 34.70
CA LYS A 2 22.21 -53.21 34.45
C LYS A 2 22.44 -52.81 32.98
N ILE A 3 22.93 -53.72 32.12
CA ILE A 3 23.27 -53.42 30.72
C ILE A 3 22.00 -53.14 29.88
N ALA A 4 20.92 -53.89 30.10
CA ALA A 4 19.64 -53.67 29.43
C ALA A 4 18.99 -52.32 29.80
N LEU A 5 19.11 -51.91 31.06
CA LEU A 5 18.63 -50.62 31.55
C LEU A 5 19.36 -49.43 30.92
N LEU A 6 20.68 -49.54 30.67
CA LEU A 6 21.44 -48.49 29.97
C LEU A 6 20.96 -48.34 28.52
N SER A 7 20.80 -49.46 27.80
CA SER A 7 20.35 -49.46 26.40
C SER A 7 18.93 -48.89 26.23
N MET A 8 18.02 -49.16 27.17
CA MET A 8 16.69 -48.57 27.18
C MET A 8 16.72 -47.06 27.41
N LYS A 9 17.61 -46.57 28.30
CA LYS A 9 17.77 -45.15 28.61
C LYS A 9 18.33 -44.36 27.41
N GLU A 10 19.30 -44.90 26.68
CA GLU A 10 19.85 -44.27 25.48
C GLU A 10 18.82 -44.13 24.35
N LYS A 11 18.03 -45.17 24.09
CA LYS A 11 16.91 -45.11 23.13
C LYS A 11 15.82 -44.12 23.54
N GLN A 12 15.60 -43.94 24.84
CA GLN A 12 14.64 -42.97 25.35
C GLN A 12 15.14 -41.54 25.17
N ILE A 13 16.42 -41.26 25.49
CA ILE A 13 17.05 -39.95 25.29
C ILE A 13 17.01 -39.56 23.81
N PHE A 14 17.40 -40.47 22.91
CA PHE A 14 17.39 -40.22 21.46
C PHE A 14 15.98 -39.84 20.95
N ARG A 15 14.92 -40.48 21.47
CA ARG A 15 13.53 -40.20 21.11
C ARG A 15 13.01 -38.87 21.64
N GLU A 16 13.50 -38.41 22.80
CA GLU A 16 13.19 -37.07 23.34
C GLU A 16 13.89 -35.99 22.52
N THR A 17 15.18 -36.17 22.22
CA THR A 17 15.96 -35.23 21.39
C THR A 17 15.35 -35.05 20.00
N MET A 18 14.93 -36.15 19.36
CA MET A 18 14.26 -36.10 18.06
C MET A 18 12.89 -35.38 18.12
N ARG A 19 12.12 -35.54 19.20
CA ARG A 19 10.86 -34.81 19.39
C ARG A 19 11.08 -33.33 19.60
N ILE A 20 12.04 -32.96 20.44
CA ILE A 20 12.42 -31.57 20.67
C ILE A 20 12.83 -30.93 19.33
N PHE A 21 13.67 -31.61 18.54
CA PHE A 21 14.09 -31.14 17.23
C PHE A 21 12.91 -30.88 16.27
N HIS A 22 11.94 -31.81 16.21
CA HIS A 22 10.73 -31.64 15.40
C HIS A 22 9.88 -30.44 15.88
N TYR A 23 9.67 -30.30 17.20
CA TYR A 23 8.93 -29.16 17.74
C TYR A 23 9.64 -27.82 17.49
N SER A 24 10.97 -27.78 17.56
CA SER A 24 11.73 -26.58 17.21
C SER A 24 11.65 -26.22 15.73
N ILE A 25 11.63 -27.20 14.82
CA ILE A 25 11.39 -26.95 13.38
C ILE A 25 10.00 -26.38 13.16
N ILE A 26 8.97 -26.96 13.79
CA ILE A 26 7.59 -26.49 13.67
C ILE A 26 7.48 -25.06 14.23
N LEU A 27 8.12 -24.76 15.35
CA LEU A 27 8.14 -23.42 15.94
C LEU A 27 8.80 -22.40 15.01
N ILE A 28 9.94 -22.75 14.42
CA ILE A 28 10.64 -21.90 13.44
C ILE A 28 9.75 -21.62 12.22
N LEU A 29 9.06 -22.65 11.69
CA LEU A 29 8.15 -22.48 10.55
C LEU A 29 6.96 -21.59 10.88
N ILE A 30 6.41 -21.69 12.10
CA ILE A 30 5.34 -20.81 12.57
C ILE A 30 5.82 -19.36 12.67
N VAL A 31 6.98 -19.13 13.30
CA VAL A 31 7.56 -17.78 13.43
C VAL A 31 7.89 -17.18 12.06
N LEU A 32 8.43 -17.97 11.14
CA LEU A 32 8.73 -17.53 9.78
C LEU A 32 7.44 -17.18 9.00
N SER A 33 6.39 -17.97 9.15
CA SER A 33 5.09 -17.73 8.49
C SER A 33 4.43 -16.43 8.98
N ILE A 34 4.51 -16.14 10.29
CA ILE A 34 3.97 -14.89 10.87
C ILE A 34 4.76 -13.68 10.36
N SER A 35 6.09 -13.80 10.27
CA SER A 35 6.97 -12.72 9.84
C SER A 35 6.73 -12.31 8.38
N LEU A 36 6.35 -13.26 7.52
CA LEU A 36 6.09 -12.99 6.10
C LEU A 36 4.83 -12.13 5.89
N SER A 37 3.80 -12.32 6.71
CA SER A 37 2.55 -11.55 6.64
C SER A 37 2.71 -10.10 7.11
N ALA A 38 3.74 -9.79 7.92
CA ALA A 38 4.03 -8.45 8.39
C ALA A 38 4.71 -7.57 7.31
N TYR A 39 5.27 -8.18 6.26
CA TYR A 39 5.83 -7.46 5.12
C TYR A 39 4.74 -7.12 4.10
N SER A 40 3.69 -6.43 4.54
CA SER A 40 2.78 -5.76 3.62
C SER A 40 3.42 -4.42 3.26
N ALA A 41 4.02 -4.33 2.08
CA ALA A 41 4.43 -3.04 1.55
C ALA A 41 3.19 -2.16 1.41
N GLU A 42 3.08 -1.13 2.24
CA GLU A 42 2.05 -0.10 2.10
C GLU A 42 2.22 0.50 0.70
N LYS A 43 1.25 0.24 -0.18
CA LYS A 43 1.30 0.76 -1.54
C LYS A 43 0.92 2.24 -1.47
N PRO A 44 1.72 3.15 -2.03
CA PRO A 44 1.39 4.57 -2.03
C PRO A 44 0.04 4.77 -2.70
N VAL A 45 -0.85 5.52 -2.05
CA VAL A 45 -2.13 5.91 -2.63
C VAL A 45 -1.85 7.01 -3.65
N VAL A 46 -2.05 6.68 -4.94
CA VAL A 46 -1.83 7.62 -6.05
C VAL A 46 -3.17 8.04 -6.64
N PHE A 47 -3.42 9.34 -6.67
CA PHE A 47 -4.63 9.92 -7.26
C PHE A 47 -4.36 10.45 -8.67
N TRP A 48 -5.08 9.93 -9.65
CA TRP A 48 -5.00 10.38 -11.03
C TRP A 48 -6.14 11.35 -11.36
N VAL A 49 -5.81 12.59 -11.71
CA VAL A 49 -6.76 13.66 -11.97
C VAL A 49 -6.66 14.09 -13.43
N PRO A 50 -7.58 13.65 -14.31
CA PRO A 50 -7.59 14.06 -15.70
C PRO A 50 -8.11 15.49 -15.84
N LEU A 51 -7.27 16.38 -16.37
CA LEU A 51 -7.59 17.76 -16.74
C LEU A 51 -7.63 17.85 -18.26
N LYS A 52 -8.70 17.30 -18.84
CA LYS A 52 -8.87 17.18 -20.29
C LYS A 52 -10.08 17.95 -20.80
N ASP A 53 -9.98 18.41 -22.04
CA ASP A 53 -11.15 18.90 -22.78
C ASP A 53 -12.15 17.77 -22.97
N ILE A 54 -13.44 18.09 -22.81
CA ILE A 54 -14.52 17.11 -22.99
C ILE A 54 -15.00 17.22 -24.45
N PRO A 55 -15.04 16.12 -25.22
CA PRO A 55 -15.59 16.12 -26.57
C PRO A 55 -16.99 16.74 -26.57
N ASP A 56 -17.27 17.64 -27.51
CA ASP A 56 -18.53 18.39 -27.66
C ASP A 56 -18.84 19.44 -26.58
N PHE A 57 -18.12 19.45 -25.45
CA PHE A 57 -18.30 20.42 -24.36
C PHE A 57 -17.22 21.51 -24.33
N GLY A 58 -16.07 21.25 -24.96
CA GLY A 58 -15.04 22.26 -25.21
C GLY A 58 -14.03 22.42 -24.07
N ALA A 59 -13.48 23.64 -24.01
CA ALA A 59 -12.29 24.04 -23.27
C ALA A 59 -12.47 24.03 -21.73
N VAL A 60 -11.42 24.36 -20.98
CA VAL A 60 -11.46 24.49 -19.51
C VAL A 60 -12.47 25.54 -19.06
N GLU A 61 -13.40 25.09 -18.23
CA GLU A 61 -14.46 25.89 -17.62
C GLU A 61 -14.54 25.62 -16.10
N TRP A 62 -15.42 26.33 -15.40
CA TRP A 62 -15.61 26.17 -13.95
C TRP A 62 -16.01 24.75 -13.50
N GLY A 63 -16.58 23.95 -14.39
CA GLY A 63 -16.86 22.54 -14.12
C GLY A 63 -15.59 21.73 -13.85
N LEU A 64 -14.55 21.92 -14.67
CA LEU A 64 -13.26 21.25 -14.51
C LEU A 64 -12.50 21.79 -13.28
N ALA A 65 -12.60 23.09 -13.00
CA ALA A 65 -12.08 23.68 -11.78
C ALA A 65 -12.73 23.10 -10.51
N SER A 66 -14.05 22.95 -10.51
CA SER A 66 -14.80 22.35 -9.40
C SER A 66 -14.49 20.86 -9.24
N PHE A 67 -14.28 20.14 -10.35
CA PHE A 67 -13.80 18.77 -10.35
C PHE A 67 -12.42 18.67 -9.70
N THR A 68 -11.46 19.48 -10.14
CA THR A 68 -10.09 19.50 -9.59
C THR A 68 -10.08 19.71 -8.09
N LYS A 69 -10.87 20.66 -7.59
CA LYS A 69 -11.02 20.91 -6.14
C LYS A 69 -11.50 19.66 -5.39
N ARG A 70 -12.54 18.99 -5.90
CA ARG A 70 -13.08 17.78 -5.27
C ARG A 70 -12.06 16.64 -5.29
N SER A 71 -11.33 16.49 -6.40
CA SER A 71 -10.32 15.44 -6.53
C SER A 71 -9.17 15.63 -5.54
N LEU A 72 -8.71 16.87 -5.34
CA LEU A 72 -7.70 17.19 -4.32
C LEU A 72 -8.20 16.91 -2.89
N LEU A 73 -9.43 17.31 -2.56
CA LEU A 73 -10.01 17.03 -1.24
C LEU A 73 -10.16 15.53 -0.96
N GLU A 74 -10.53 14.74 -1.98
CA GLU A 74 -10.62 13.29 -1.82
C GLU A 74 -9.24 12.64 -1.73
N ALA A 75 -8.24 13.16 -2.45
CA ALA A 75 -6.86 12.71 -2.35
C ALA A 75 -6.32 12.92 -0.92
N GLU A 76 -6.50 14.12 -0.36
CA GLU A 76 -6.12 14.44 1.03
C GLU A 76 -6.84 13.53 2.02
N LYS A 77 -8.15 13.36 1.87
CA LYS A 77 -8.97 12.51 2.74
C LYS A 77 -8.56 11.04 2.69
N GLN A 78 -8.07 10.55 1.55
CA GLN A 78 -7.59 9.18 1.39
C GLN A 78 -6.09 9.03 1.73
N GLY A 79 -5.42 10.08 2.19
CA GLY A 79 -3.99 10.05 2.51
C GLY A 79 -3.13 9.78 1.29
N ALA A 80 -3.51 10.35 0.14
CA ALA A 80 -2.73 10.21 -1.09
C ALA A 80 -1.33 10.78 -0.90
N GLU A 81 -0.31 9.98 -1.23
CA GLU A 81 1.08 10.42 -1.20
C GLU A 81 1.41 11.23 -2.47
N ILE A 82 0.74 10.91 -3.58
CA ILE A 82 1.00 11.52 -4.88
C ILE A 82 -0.32 11.81 -5.59
N VAL A 83 -0.45 13.02 -6.13
CA VAL A 83 -1.48 13.39 -7.09
C VAL A 83 -0.84 13.63 -8.46
N VAL A 84 -1.34 12.94 -9.48
CA VAL A 84 -0.88 13.07 -10.87
C VAL A 84 -1.96 13.77 -11.68
N PHE A 85 -1.62 14.92 -12.25
CA PHE A 85 -2.51 15.66 -13.16
C PHE A 85 -2.19 15.31 -14.60
N GLU A 86 -3.15 14.71 -15.30
CA GLU A 86 -3.03 14.42 -16.73
C GLU A 86 -3.67 15.57 -17.51
N ILE A 87 -2.85 16.47 -18.04
CA ILE A 87 -3.30 17.70 -18.69
C ILE A 87 -3.32 17.49 -20.21
N ASP A 88 -4.51 17.60 -20.81
CA ASP A 88 -4.73 17.51 -22.26
C ASP A 88 -5.85 18.47 -22.67
N THR A 89 -5.48 19.75 -22.80
CA THR A 89 -6.43 20.83 -23.06
C THR A 89 -5.79 21.95 -23.86
N PHE A 90 -6.57 22.60 -24.72
CA PHE A 90 -6.17 23.85 -25.40
C PHE A 90 -6.23 25.07 -24.48
N GLY A 91 -6.68 24.92 -23.22
CA GLY A 91 -6.94 26.00 -22.28
C GLY A 91 -8.43 26.32 -22.23
N GLY A 92 -8.79 27.59 -22.06
CA GLY A 92 -10.20 27.99 -21.93
C GLY A 92 -10.35 29.25 -21.11
N ARG A 93 -11.31 29.25 -20.19
CA ARG A 93 -11.52 30.36 -19.26
C ARG A 93 -10.30 30.60 -18.37
N VAL A 94 -9.73 31.79 -18.52
CA VAL A 94 -8.52 32.18 -17.80
C VAL A 94 -8.73 32.20 -16.28
N ASP A 95 -9.89 32.64 -15.82
CA ASP A 95 -10.21 32.65 -14.38
C ASP A 95 -10.31 31.24 -13.78
N ALA A 96 -10.95 30.31 -14.50
CA ALA A 96 -11.00 28.90 -14.10
C ALA A 96 -9.60 28.27 -14.07
N MET A 97 -8.75 28.58 -15.04
CA MET A 97 -7.37 28.12 -15.09
C MET A 97 -6.51 28.67 -13.94
N LEU A 98 -6.64 29.96 -13.64
CA LEU A 98 -5.96 30.59 -12.50
C LEU A 98 -6.38 29.93 -11.19
N PHE A 99 -7.67 29.65 -11.04
CA PHE A 99 -8.19 28.94 -9.87
C PHE A 99 -7.62 27.52 -9.76
N ILE A 100 -7.55 26.75 -10.85
CA ILE A 100 -6.91 25.41 -10.87
C ILE A 100 -5.44 25.51 -10.45
N LYS A 101 -4.70 26.48 -11.02
CA LYS A 101 -3.30 26.71 -10.66
C LYS A 101 -3.14 27.04 -9.18
N ASP A 102 -4.02 27.88 -8.63
CA ASP A 102 -3.99 28.22 -7.21
C ASP A 102 -4.33 27.02 -6.31
N LEU A 103 -5.30 26.18 -6.69
CA LEU A 103 -5.60 24.94 -5.98
C LEU A 103 -4.40 23.99 -5.94
N ILE A 104 -3.71 23.79 -7.06
CA ILE A 104 -2.57 22.88 -7.14
C ILE A 104 -1.40 23.42 -6.29
N MET A 105 -1.14 24.73 -6.36
CA MET A 105 -0.03 25.35 -5.61
C MET A 105 -0.28 25.45 -4.10
N GLN A 106 -1.54 25.46 -3.68
CA GLN A 106 -1.95 25.54 -2.27
C GLN A 106 -2.34 24.19 -1.68
N ALA A 107 -2.33 23.12 -2.48
CA ALA A 107 -2.69 21.78 -2.00
C ALA A 107 -1.77 21.37 -0.85
N PRO A 108 -2.30 21.08 0.35
CA PRO A 108 -1.52 20.52 1.43
C PRO A 108 -1.30 19.03 1.10
N MET A 109 -0.21 18.74 0.39
CA MET A 109 0.28 17.36 0.28
C MET A 109 1.32 17.10 1.37
#